data_AF-A0AA96HRU1-F1
#
_entry.id   AF-A0AA96HRU1-F1
#
_cell.length_a   1.000
_cell.length_b   1.000
_cell.length_c   1.000
_cell.angle_alpha   90.00
_cell.angle_beta   90.00
_cell.angle_gamma   90.00
#
_symmetry.space_group_name_H-M   'P 1'
#
loop_
_entity.id
_entity.type
_entity.pdbx_description
1 polymer ?
#
loop_
_entity_poly.entity_id
_entity_poly.type
_entity_poly.pdbx_seq_one_letter_code
_entity_poly.pdbx_strand_id
1 'polypeptide(L)'
;MKPMIKNIQIIIVTTVFALASTQVLAWSEKGHRKITEDAMHLLPEKYQKTYHQWAENLRNDSGKEIKKGDKTKKNVSEKCDVVDLALLPDQVRKEPLGDVFARYDVAVPNALKSYADSSTSDWHYSNTPYIKDGSKACEKQACEIEEKGNLVQALIALDKALQEPINEKQKILVVAFLVHLIADAHQPLHAMSLMTAPGKHDRGGNGFCVVKKKSGCKQNLHQLWDGGFGVFDKDAPLADNIGDQFLRRVWFQPELWVQESYDIASDVYRLKEGVKPSKKYEEVAELIVTTRTRLAVERIAFYLRTYLQDESEKPRLPTNPRGF
;
A
#
# COMPACT_ATOMS: atom_id res chain seq x y z
N MET A 1 -44.05 -6.33 -57.08
CA MET A 1 -43.83 -5.48 -55.89
C MET A 1 -43.42 -6.38 -54.72
N LYS A 2 -42.39 -5.97 -53.97
CA LYS A 2 -41.64 -6.62 -52.87
C LYS A 2 -40.47 -7.55 -53.28
N PRO A 3 -39.21 -7.18 -52.98
CA PRO A 3 -38.10 -8.11 -52.94
C PRO A 3 -37.95 -8.77 -51.56
N MET A 4 -37.60 -10.06 -51.56
CA MET A 4 -37.20 -10.84 -50.39
C MET A 4 -35.88 -10.31 -49.81
N ILE A 5 -35.91 -9.85 -48.55
CA ILE A 5 -34.72 -9.55 -47.76
C ILE A 5 -34.23 -10.86 -47.14
N LYS A 6 -33.03 -11.32 -47.53
CA LYS A 6 -32.30 -12.38 -46.81
C LYS A 6 -31.67 -11.75 -45.56
N ASN A 7 -32.15 -12.15 -44.38
CA ASN A 7 -31.53 -11.80 -43.10
C ASN A 7 -30.17 -12.50 -42.97
N ILE A 8 -29.09 -11.74 -42.99
CA ILE A 8 -27.76 -12.17 -42.56
C ILE A 8 -27.69 -11.94 -41.05
N GLN A 9 -27.73 -13.02 -40.26
CA GLN A 9 -27.39 -12.94 -38.83
C GLN A 9 -25.87 -12.84 -38.70
N ILE A 10 -25.38 -11.65 -38.35
CA ILE A 10 -24.00 -11.46 -37.92
C ILE A 10 -23.93 -11.95 -36.47
N ILE A 11 -23.30 -13.11 -36.26
CA ILE A 11 -22.95 -13.60 -34.93
C ILE A 11 -21.71 -12.81 -34.49
N ILE A 12 -21.91 -11.80 -33.64
CA ILE A 12 -20.83 -11.14 -32.92
C ILE A 12 -20.45 -12.08 -31.76
N VAL A 13 -19.36 -12.82 -31.92
CA VAL A 13 -18.72 -13.54 -30.82
C VAL A 13 -17.91 -12.53 -30.02
N THR A 14 -18.52 -11.97 -28.98
CA THR A 14 -17.81 -11.14 -27.99
C THR A 14 -17.05 -12.07 -27.06
N THR A 15 -15.77 -12.29 -27.34
CA THR A 15 -14.85 -12.99 -26.45
C THR A 15 -14.56 -12.09 -25.25
N VAL A 16 -15.33 -12.25 -24.18
CA VAL A 16 -15.05 -11.59 -22.90
C VAL A 16 -13.84 -12.25 -22.28
N PHE A 17 -12.66 -11.62 -22.41
CA PHE A 17 -11.50 -11.96 -21.58
C PHE A 17 -11.82 -11.54 -20.14
N ALA A 18 -12.19 -12.50 -19.30
CA ALA A 18 -12.20 -12.32 -17.87
C ALA A 18 -10.74 -12.18 -17.38
N LEU A 19 -10.23 -10.96 -17.40
CA LEU A 19 -9.08 -10.59 -16.58
C LEU A 19 -9.54 -10.70 -15.12
N ALA A 20 -9.17 -11.81 -14.48
CA ALA A 20 -9.27 -11.90 -13.03
C ALA A 20 -8.44 -10.74 -12.45
N SER A 21 -9.13 -9.71 -11.95
CA SER A 21 -8.50 -8.63 -11.21
C SER A 21 -7.93 -9.23 -9.94
N THR A 22 -6.66 -9.60 -9.96
CA THR A 22 -5.92 -9.84 -8.73
C THR A 22 -5.96 -8.53 -7.96
N GLN A 23 -6.61 -8.54 -6.80
CA GLN A 23 -6.58 -7.40 -5.89
C GLN A 23 -5.11 -7.08 -5.67
N VAL A 24 -4.69 -5.90 -6.12
CA VAL A 24 -3.32 -5.41 -5.99
C VAL A 24 -3.19 -4.89 -4.57
N LEU A 25 -3.28 -5.78 -3.58
CA LEU A 25 -2.97 -5.44 -2.19
C LEU A 25 -1.51 -5.02 -2.17
N ALA A 26 -1.15 -4.11 -1.26
CA ALA A 26 0.20 -3.56 -1.26
C ALA A 26 1.25 -4.57 -0.79
N TRP A 27 1.90 -4.43 0.37
CA TRP A 27 2.39 -5.70 0.94
C TRP A 27 1.19 -6.68 1.02
N SER A 28 1.41 -7.99 0.93
CA SER A 28 0.27 -8.91 1.09
C SER A 28 -0.43 -8.61 2.43
N GLU A 29 -1.70 -9.01 2.58
CA GLU A 29 -2.43 -8.83 3.85
C GLU A 29 -1.56 -9.25 5.05
N LYS A 30 -0.82 -10.35 4.90
CA LYS A 30 0.15 -10.86 5.86
C LYS A 30 1.30 -9.89 6.17
N GLY A 31 1.84 -9.22 5.15
CA GLY A 31 2.88 -8.22 5.30
C GLY A 31 2.41 -6.98 6.05
N HIS A 32 1.26 -6.39 5.69
CA HIS A 32 0.68 -5.28 6.45
C HIS A 32 0.39 -5.66 7.89
N ARG A 33 -0.11 -6.88 8.11
CA ARG A 33 -0.37 -7.41 9.45
C ARG A 33 0.92 -7.38 10.29
N LYS A 34 1.96 -8.06 9.82
CA LYS A 34 3.23 -8.15 10.54
C LYS A 34 3.90 -6.80 10.76
N ILE A 35 3.93 -5.93 9.75
CA ILE A 35 4.52 -4.57 9.87
C ILE A 35 3.79 -3.77 10.95
N THR A 36 2.46 -3.82 10.97
CA THR A 36 1.67 -3.06 11.95
C THR A 36 1.84 -3.64 13.35
N GLU A 37 1.75 -4.96 13.51
CA GLU A 37 1.96 -5.64 14.80
C GLU A 37 3.33 -5.30 15.40
N ASP A 38 4.41 -5.45 14.62
CA ASP A 38 5.77 -5.16 15.09
C ASP A 38 5.93 -3.67 15.41
N ALA A 39 5.33 -2.75 14.64
CA ALA A 39 5.35 -1.32 14.97
C ALA A 39 4.63 -1.01 16.28
N MET A 40 3.49 -1.67 16.54
CA MET A 40 2.75 -1.52 17.79
C MET A 40 3.52 -2.05 18.99
N HIS A 41 4.27 -3.15 18.84
CA HIS A 41 5.12 -3.70 19.91
C HIS A 41 6.25 -2.75 20.33
N LEU A 42 6.66 -1.82 19.47
CA LEU A 42 7.63 -0.78 19.81
C LEU A 42 7.04 0.39 20.62
N LEU A 43 5.71 0.44 20.78
CA LEU A 43 5.04 1.50 21.53
C LEU A 43 4.86 1.14 23.01
N PRO A 44 4.85 2.12 23.92
CA PRO A 44 4.35 1.92 25.29
C PRO A 44 2.95 1.28 25.32
N GLU A 45 2.69 0.41 26.31
CA GLU A 45 1.43 -0.35 26.43
C GLU A 45 0.17 0.52 26.36
N LYS A 46 0.21 1.76 26.87
CA LYS A 46 -0.93 2.67 26.84
C LYS A 46 -1.37 3.02 25.41
N TYR A 47 -0.42 3.17 24.48
CA TYR A 47 -0.73 3.47 23.08
C TYR A 47 -1.19 2.23 22.33
N GLN A 48 -0.65 1.05 22.69
CA GLN A 48 -1.17 -0.23 22.19
C GLN A 48 -2.65 -0.39 22.54
N LYS A 49 -3.01 -0.19 23.80
CA LYS A 49 -4.41 -0.24 24.28
C LYS A 49 -5.30 0.77 23.56
N THR A 50 -4.83 2.00 23.37
CA THR A 50 -5.57 3.05 22.66
C THR A 50 -5.87 2.64 21.22
N TYR A 51 -4.86 2.13 20.49
CA TYR A 51 -5.03 1.72 19.10
C TYR A 51 -5.95 0.49 18.97
N HIS A 52 -5.89 -0.45 19.91
CA HIS A 52 -6.86 -1.55 19.98
C HIS A 52 -8.30 -1.04 20.17
N GLN A 53 -8.52 -0.10 21.07
CA GLN A 53 -9.84 0.50 21.29
C GLN A 53 -10.35 1.23 20.04
N TRP A 54 -9.46 1.93 19.33
CA TRP A 54 -9.81 2.56 18.05
C TRP A 54 -10.28 1.54 17.00
N ALA A 55 -9.59 0.39 16.90
CA ALA A 55 -9.97 -0.70 16.00
C ALA A 55 -11.35 -1.28 16.36
N GLU A 56 -11.61 -1.49 17.65
CA GLU A 56 -12.89 -1.99 18.15
C GLU A 56 -14.04 -1.03 17.85
N ASN A 57 -13.84 0.26 18.10
CA ASN A 57 -14.85 1.30 17.88
C ASN A 57 -15.25 1.40 16.40
N LEU A 58 -14.28 1.47 15.48
CA LEU A 58 -14.61 1.52 14.05
C LEU A 58 -15.35 0.27 13.57
N ARG A 59 -15.00 -0.92 14.08
CA ARG A 59 -15.72 -2.14 13.71
C ARG A 59 -17.19 -2.07 14.11
N ASN A 60 -17.46 -1.63 15.34
CA ASN A 60 -18.82 -1.50 15.87
C ASN A 60 -19.63 -0.46 15.09
N ASP A 61 -19.01 0.67 14.75
CA ASP A 61 -19.64 1.76 14.01
C ASP A 61 -19.94 1.41 12.54
N SER A 62 -19.16 0.51 11.93
CA SER A 62 -19.32 0.13 10.52
C SER A 62 -20.63 -0.59 10.17
N GLY A 63 -21.47 -0.93 11.16
CA GLY A 63 -22.80 -1.52 10.95
C GLY A 63 -22.80 -2.90 10.25
N LYS A 64 -21.65 -3.54 10.05
CA LYS A 64 -21.58 -4.91 9.54
C LYS A 64 -22.10 -5.88 10.61
N GLU A 65 -23.39 -6.17 10.59
CA GLU A 65 -23.90 -7.40 11.21
C GLU A 65 -23.12 -8.59 10.65
N ILE A 66 -22.51 -9.37 11.55
CA ILE A 66 -21.99 -10.70 11.20
C ILE A 66 -23.17 -11.52 10.69
N LYS A 67 -23.22 -11.81 9.39
CA LYS A 67 -24.18 -12.78 8.85
C LYS A 67 -23.94 -14.14 9.53
N LYS A 68 -24.81 -14.50 10.47
CA LYS A 68 -24.92 -15.86 11.04
C LYS A 68 -25.18 -16.83 9.88
N GLY A 69 -24.15 -17.53 9.40
CA GLY A 69 -24.34 -18.54 8.36
C GLY A 69 -23.10 -19.07 7.67
N ASP A 70 -21.95 -18.40 7.75
CA ASP A 70 -20.73 -18.95 7.17
C ASP A 70 -20.16 -20.06 8.06
N LYS A 71 -20.42 -21.32 7.67
CA LYS A 71 -19.98 -22.52 8.37
C LYS A 71 -18.48 -22.80 8.19
N THR A 72 -17.74 -21.91 7.55
CA THR A 72 -16.27 -21.95 7.50
C THR A 72 -15.65 -20.93 8.44
N LYS A 73 -15.63 -21.23 9.75
CA LYS A 73 -14.57 -20.83 10.72
C LYS A 73 -14.99 -21.21 12.13
N LYS A 74 -14.43 -22.31 12.65
CA LYS A 74 -14.20 -22.46 14.08
C LYS A 74 -13.21 -21.35 14.48
N ASN A 75 -13.58 -20.57 15.50
CA ASN A 75 -12.78 -19.53 16.16
C ASN A 75 -12.55 -18.24 15.35
N VAL A 76 -13.60 -17.44 15.14
CA VAL A 76 -13.42 -15.98 15.12
C VAL A 76 -13.36 -15.57 16.59
N SER A 77 -12.15 -15.56 17.15
CA SER A 77 -11.92 -15.29 18.57
C SER A 77 -12.30 -13.86 18.93
N GLU A 78 -12.58 -13.67 20.22
CA GLU A 78 -12.85 -12.42 20.94
C GLU A 78 -11.67 -11.42 20.94
N LYS A 79 -10.91 -11.30 19.85
CA LYS A 79 -9.81 -10.34 19.70
C LYS A 79 -10.08 -9.47 18.49
N CYS A 80 -10.41 -8.21 18.70
CA CYS A 80 -10.26 -7.22 17.63
C CYS A 80 -8.76 -7.02 17.42
N ASP A 81 -8.29 -7.32 16.23
CA ASP A 81 -6.86 -7.30 15.96
C ASP A 81 -6.47 -5.89 15.52
N VAL A 82 -5.39 -5.34 16.10
CA VAL A 82 -4.86 -3.99 15.77
C VAL A 82 -4.74 -3.79 14.26
N VAL A 83 -4.46 -4.87 13.56
CA VAL A 83 -4.22 -4.91 12.12
C VAL A 83 -5.45 -4.67 11.26
N ASP A 84 -6.68 -4.76 11.79
CA ASP A 84 -7.88 -4.49 11.00
C ASP A 84 -7.94 -3.02 10.53
N LEU A 85 -7.39 -2.09 11.32
CA LEU A 85 -7.24 -0.69 10.91
C LEU A 85 -6.27 -0.54 9.74
N ALA A 86 -5.12 -1.20 9.83
CA ALA A 86 -4.09 -1.09 8.80
C ALA A 86 -4.49 -1.77 7.48
N LEU A 87 -5.52 -2.62 7.47
CA LEU A 87 -6.05 -3.25 6.25
C LEU A 87 -7.23 -2.51 5.63
N LEU A 88 -7.85 -1.59 6.36
CA LEU A 88 -9.00 -0.81 5.89
C LEU A 88 -8.74 -0.12 4.54
N PRO A 89 -7.59 0.57 4.32
CA PRO A 89 -7.35 1.28 3.07
C PRO A 89 -7.46 0.41 1.83
N ASP A 90 -6.88 -0.80 1.87
CA ASP A 90 -6.95 -1.75 0.76
C ASP A 90 -8.38 -2.28 0.52
N GLN A 91 -9.17 -2.43 1.59
CA GLN A 91 -10.56 -2.89 1.51
C GLN A 91 -11.48 -1.85 0.85
N VAL A 92 -11.24 -0.56 1.09
CA VAL A 92 -12.12 0.52 0.66
C VAL A 92 -11.60 1.31 -0.55
N ARG A 93 -10.41 0.99 -1.06
CA ARG A 93 -9.70 1.78 -2.09
C ARG A 93 -10.45 2.09 -3.39
N LYS A 94 -11.53 1.36 -3.69
CA LYS A 94 -12.35 1.58 -4.89
C LYS A 94 -13.55 2.50 -4.65
N GLU A 95 -13.80 2.82 -3.39
CA GLU A 95 -14.91 3.67 -2.97
C GLU A 95 -14.42 5.13 -2.86
N PRO A 96 -15.26 6.12 -3.19
CA PRO A 96 -14.93 7.53 -2.94
C PRO A 96 -14.56 7.77 -1.47
N LEU A 97 -13.53 8.57 -1.23
CA LEU A 97 -13.06 8.86 0.14
C LEU A 97 -14.18 9.45 1.02
N GLY A 98 -15.04 10.28 0.44
CA GLY A 98 -16.23 10.83 1.10
C GLY A 98 -17.17 9.75 1.63
N ASP A 99 -17.43 8.72 0.84
CA ASP A 99 -18.29 7.59 1.22
C ASP A 99 -17.62 6.71 2.29
N VAL A 100 -16.29 6.61 2.30
CA VAL A 100 -15.54 5.95 3.38
C VAL A 100 -15.76 6.69 4.70
N PHE A 101 -15.58 8.01 4.73
CA PHE A 101 -15.73 8.80 5.95
C PHE A 101 -17.20 8.87 6.42
N ALA A 102 -18.14 9.01 5.48
CA ALA A 102 -19.56 9.08 5.77
C ALA A 102 -20.10 7.80 6.43
N ARG A 103 -19.52 6.62 6.14
CA ARG A 103 -19.86 5.35 6.81
C ARG A 103 -19.64 5.36 8.33
N TYR A 104 -18.83 6.29 8.82
CA TYR A 104 -18.52 6.44 10.24
C TYR A 104 -19.10 7.74 10.81
N ASP A 105 -20.09 8.33 10.13
CA ASP A 105 -20.78 9.57 10.48
C ASP A 105 -19.82 10.77 10.66
N VAL A 106 -18.77 10.82 9.83
CA VAL A 106 -17.81 11.94 9.84
C VAL A 106 -17.58 12.51 8.44
N ALA A 107 -17.27 13.81 8.40
CA ALA A 107 -16.85 14.48 7.17
C ALA A 107 -15.36 14.21 6.88
N VAL A 108 -14.97 14.32 5.61
CA VAL A 108 -13.56 14.31 5.19
C VAL A 108 -12.85 15.56 5.75
N PRO A 109 -11.67 15.43 6.40
CA PRO A 109 -10.84 16.56 6.83
C PRO A 109 -10.53 17.56 5.72
N ASN A 110 -10.23 18.82 6.06
CA ASN A 110 -10.06 19.88 5.07
C ASN A 110 -8.86 19.59 4.15
N ALA A 111 -7.74 19.12 4.71
CA ALA A 111 -6.57 18.71 3.94
C ALA A 111 -6.82 17.58 2.93
N LEU A 112 -7.87 16.77 3.13
CA LEU A 112 -8.24 15.65 2.27
C LEU A 112 -9.44 15.95 1.38
N LYS A 113 -10.04 17.14 1.50
CA LYS A 113 -11.32 17.48 0.86
C LYS A 113 -11.29 17.38 -0.66
N SER A 114 -10.15 17.67 -1.30
CA SER A 114 -9.98 17.54 -2.75
C SER A 114 -10.08 16.09 -3.25
N TYR A 115 -9.96 15.11 -2.36
CA TYR A 115 -10.07 13.69 -2.68
C TYR A 115 -11.44 13.09 -2.35
N ALA A 116 -12.37 13.88 -1.78
CA ALA A 116 -13.65 13.37 -1.28
C ALA A 116 -14.45 12.59 -2.34
N ASP A 117 -14.46 13.07 -3.58
CA ASP A 117 -15.23 12.46 -4.67
C ASP A 117 -14.45 11.39 -5.45
N SER A 118 -13.22 11.08 -5.04
CA SER A 118 -12.30 10.17 -5.74
C SER A 118 -12.03 8.91 -4.92
N SER A 119 -11.82 7.79 -5.62
CA SER A 119 -11.30 6.58 -4.99
C SER A 119 -9.85 6.77 -4.53
N THR A 120 -9.38 6.00 -3.53
CA THR A 120 -7.98 6.05 -3.07
C THR A 120 -7.08 5.01 -3.74
N SER A 121 -7.53 4.37 -4.83
CA SER A 121 -6.78 3.26 -5.46
C SER A 121 -5.39 3.66 -5.95
N ASP A 122 -5.22 4.92 -6.35
CA ASP A 122 -3.96 5.50 -6.82
C ASP A 122 -3.09 6.04 -5.68
N TRP A 123 -3.58 6.07 -4.43
CA TRP A 123 -2.79 6.44 -3.27
C TRP A 123 -1.77 5.35 -2.90
N HIS A 124 -2.01 4.11 -3.30
CA HIS A 124 -1.17 2.98 -2.90
C HIS A 124 0.18 2.92 -3.62
N TYR A 125 0.43 3.75 -4.62
CA TYR A 125 1.66 3.68 -5.40
C TYR A 125 2.13 5.03 -5.94
N SER A 126 3.40 5.07 -6.31
CA SER A 126 4.06 6.09 -7.12
C SER A 126 4.85 5.35 -8.21
N ASN A 127 4.36 5.32 -9.45
CA ASN A 127 5.03 4.66 -10.56
C ASN A 127 6.19 5.51 -11.09
N THR A 128 7.26 5.68 -10.30
CA THR A 128 8.46 6.38 -10.79
C THR A 128 9.07 5.59 -11.96
N PRO A 129 9.26 6.19 -13.15
CA PRO A 129 9.78 5.48 -14.31
C PRO A 129 11.19 4.93 -14.07
N TYR A 130 11.35 3.61 -14.12
CA TYR A 130 12.65 2.95 -14.10
C TYR A 130 13.02 2.47 -15.51
N ILE A 131 14.20 2.90 -15.98
CA ILE A 131 14.75 2.50 -17.28
C ILE A 131 15.88 1.50 -17.05
N LYS A 132 15.69 0.26 -17.50
CA LYS A 132 16.74 -0.75 -17.45
C LYS A 132 17.88 -0.40 -18.42
N ASP A 133 19.12 -0.65 -18.02
CA ASP A 133 20.30 -0.36 -18.83
C ASP A 133 20.19 -0.93 -20.25
N GLY A 134 20.50 -0.08 -21.24
CA GLY A 134 20.38 -0.42 -22.67
C GLY A 134 18.95 -0.40 -23.23
N SER A 135 17.94 -0.05 -22.43
CA SER A 135 16.57 0.12 -22.91
C SER A 135 16.40 1.41 -23.71
N LYS A 136 15.65 1.33 -24.81
CA LYS A 136 15.28 2.46 -25.66
C LYS A 136 13.95 3.11 -25.28
N ALA A 137 13.34 2.68 -24.17
CA ALA A 137 11.96 3.02 -23.82
C ALA A 137 11.69 4.52 -23.67
N CYS A 138 12.71 5.35 -23.44
CA CYS A 138 12.58 6.80 -23.37
C CYS A 138 13.59 7.58 -24.23
N GLU A 139 14.19 6.98 -25.27
CA GLU A 139 15.23 7.65 -26.07
C GLU A 139 14.73 8.91 -26.81
N LYS A 140 13.42 9.03 -27.06
CA LYS A 140 12.85 10.09 -27.93
C LYS A 140 11.90 11.07 -27.22
N GLN A 141 11.58 10.85 -25.95
CA GLN A 141 10.65 11.67 -25.18
C GLN A 141 11.05 11.64 -23.70
N ALA A 142 10.63 12.64 -22.93
CA ALA A 142 10.64 12.50 -21.47
C ALA A 142 9.89 11.22 -21.09
N CYS A 143 10.33 10.51 -20.04
CA CYS A 143 9.65 9.31 -19.53
C CYS A 143 8.33 9.68 -18.85
N GLU A 144 7.44 10.37 -19.56
CA GLU A 144 6.09 10.61 -19.10
C GLU A 144 5.30 9.31 -19.19
N ILE A 145 4.60 9.02 -18.12
CA ILE A 145 3.66 7.91 -18.02
C ILE A 145 2.33 8.42 -17.51
N GLU A 146 1.27 7.72 -17.90
CA GLU A 146 -0.02 7.80 -17.20
C GLU A 146 0.05 6.95 -15.91
N GLU A 147 -1.01 6.99 -15.10
CA GLU A 147 -1.08 6.21 -13.85
C GLU A 147 0.14 6.41 -12.93
N LYS A 148 0.63 7.65 -12.78
CA LYS A 148 1.77 7.97 -11.91
C LYS A 148 1.53 7.60 -10.45
N GLY A 149 0.28 7.56 -10.02
CA GLY A 149 -0.07 7.35 -8.61
C GLY A 149 0.16 8.61 -7.78
N ASN A 150 -0.41 8.61 -6.57
CA ASN A 150 -0.49 9.76 -5.68
C ASN A 150 0.05 9.44 -4.27
N LEU A 151 0.80 8.36 -4.10
CA LEU A 151 1.28 7.92 -2.78
C LEU A 151 1.96 9.01 -1.95
N VAL A 152 2.88 9.75 -2.56
CA VAL A 152 3.60 10.85 -1.88
C VAL A 152 2.61 11.96 -1.48
N GLN A 153 1.78 12.41 -2.42
CA GLN A 153 0.80 13.48 -2.18
C GLN A 153 -0.24 13.07 -1.12
N ALA A 154 -0.69 11.82 -1.14
CA ALA A 154 -1.60 11.25 -0.16
C ALA A 154 -0.96 11.24 1.24
N LEU A 155 0.29 10.77 1.38
CA LEU A 155 1.02 10.79 2.65
C LEU A 155 1.15 12.22 3.21
N ILE A 156 1.48 13.21 2.37
CA ILE A 156 1.56 14.63 2.77
C ILE A 156 0.19 15.15 3.22
N ALA A 157 -0.88 14.84 2.48
CA ALA A 157 -2.22 15.30 2.81
C ALA A 157 -2.75 14.65 4.10
N LEU A 158 -2.41 13.39 4.36
CA LEU A 158 -2.73 12.68 5.60
C LEU A 158 -1.98 13.28 6.80
N ASP A 159 -0.68 13.54 6.68
CA ASP A 159 0.08 14.22 7.75
C ASP A 159 -0.51 15.60 8.05
N LYS A 160 -0.82 16.38 7.01
CA LYS A 160 -1.48 17.68 7.17
C LYS A 160 -2.84 17.56 7.86
N ALA A 161 -3.65 16.56 7.52
CA ALA A 161 -4.94 16.33 8.17
C ALA A 161 -4.80 16.03 9.66
N LEU A 162 -3.74 15.31 10.08
CA LEU A 162 -3.46 15.03 11.50
C LEU A 162 -3.00 16.25 12.30
N GLN A 163 -2.64 17.34 11.63
CA GLN A 163 -2.32 18.64 12.24
C GLN A 163 -3.54 19.56 12.34
N GLU A 164 -4.66 19.22 11.70
CA GLU A 164 -5.92 19.95 11.79
C GLU A 164 -6.70 19.59 13.06
N PRO A 165 -7.59 20.47 13.57
CA PRO A 165 -8.51 20.12 14.64
C PRO A 165 -9.61 19.17 14.12
N ILE A 166 -9.29 17.89 14.07
CA ILE A 166 -10.19 16.80 13.66
C ILE A 166 -10.73 16.04 14.87
N ASN A 167 -11.92 15.45 14.74
CA ASN A 167 -12.49 14.61 15.79
C ASN A 167 -11.82 13.22 15.84
N GLU A 168 -12.12 12.45 16.88
CA GLU A 168 -11.49 11.14 17.10
C GLU A 168 -11.72 10.18 15.92
N LYS A 169 -12.96 10.03 15.43
CA LYS A 169 -13.26 9.11 14.31
C LYS A 169 -12.52 9.50 13.03
N GLN A 170 -12.43 10.80 12.73
CA GLN A 170 -11.62 11.31 11.62
C GLN A 170 -10.15 10.95 11.81
N LYS A 171 -9.61 11.15 13.02
CA LYS A 171 -8.21 10.82 13.35
C LYS A 171 -7.92 9.34 13.17
N ILE A 172 -8.81 8.45 13.61
CA ILE A 172 -8.64 7.00 13.45
C ILE A 172 -8.55 6.64 11.97
N LEU A 173 -9.46 7.15 11.12
CA LEU A 173 -9.46 6.88 9.68
C LEU A 173 -8.17 7.41 9.02
N VAL A 174 -7.76 8.64 9.33
CA VAL A 174 -6.54 9.22 8.77
C VAL A 174 -5.30 8.44 9.20
N VAL A 175 -5.22 8.00 10.47
CA VAL A 175 -4.12 7.15 10.95
C VAL A 175 -4.13 5.78 10.27
N ALA A 176 -5.29 5.17 10.04
CA ALA A 176 -5.40 3.90 9.33
C ALA A 176 -4.82 3.99 7.90
N PHE A 177 -5.17 5.05 7.15
CA PHE A 177 -4.56 5.33 5.85
C PHE A 177 -3.07 5.60 5.95
N LEU A 178 -2.63 6.41 6.92
CA LEU A 178 -1.22 6.75 7.08
C LEU A 178 -0.35 5.51 7.34
N VAL A 179 -0.75 4.65 8.28
CA VAL A 179 -0.02 3.42 8.62
C VAL A 179 0.12 2.50 7.42
N HIS A 180 -0.97 2.31 6.67
CA HIS A 180 -0.96 1.47 5.47
C HIS A 180 -0.03 2.05 4.40
N LEU A 181 -0.19 3.34 4.06
CA LEU A 181 0.58 3.95 2.98
C LEU A 181 2.07 4.14 3.33
N ILE A 182 2.42 4.27 4.61
CA ILE A 182 3.84 4.20 5.01
C ILE A 182 4.38 2.81 4.68
N ALA A 183 3.65 1.73 4.95
CA ALA A 183 4.08 0.39 4.56
C ALA A 183 4.22 0.25 3.03
N ASP A 184 3.26 0.78 2.25
CA ASP A 184 3.30 0.77 0.78
C ASP A 184 4.54 1.48 0.24
N ALA A 185 4.90 2.64 0.79
CA ALA A 185 6.10 3.38 0.37
C ALA A 185 7.41 2.57 0.53
N HIS A 186 7.39 1.55 1.37
CA HIS A 186 8.53 0.65 1.57
C HIS A 186 8.50 -0.60 0.70
N GLN A 187 7.38 -0.90 0.04
CA GLN A 187 7.32 -1.93 -0.99
C GLN A 187 7.99 -1.36 -2.26
N PRO A 188 9.12 -1.93 -2.75
CA PRO A 188 9.87 -1.34 -3.87
C PRO A 188 9.04 -1.11 -5.14
N LEU A 189 8.23 -2.08 -5.54
CA LEU A 189 7.35 -2.05 -6.72
C LEU A 189 6.10 -1.18 -6.55
N HIS A 190 5.86 -0.63 -5.36
CA HIS A 190 4.90 0.46 -5.17
C HIS A 190 5.52 1.84 -5.46
N ALA A 191 6.85 1.94 -5.54
CA ALA A 191 7.58 3.20 -5.71
C ALA A 191 8.17 3.41 -7.12
N MET A 192 8.10 2.38 -7.97
CA MET A 192 8.70 2.41 -9.30
C MET A 192 7.97 1.48 -10.28
N SER A 193 8.12 1.76 -11.57
CA SER A 193 7.65 0.85 -12.63
C SER A 193 8.66 0.76 -13.77
N LEU A 194 8.89 -0.45 -14.27
CA LEU A 194 9.79 -0.66 -15.39
C LEU A 194 9.15 -0.15 -16.68
N MET A 195 9.89 0.72 -17.37
CA MET A 195 9.52 1.20 -18.70
C MET A 195 9.69 0.08 -19.74
N THR A 196 8.62 -0.23 -20.46
CA THR A 196 8.59 -1.29 -21.49
C THR A 196 8.60 -0.72 -22.91
N ALA A 197 8.08 0.49 -23.09
CA ALA A 197 8.11 1.27 -24.33
C ALA A 197 7.86 2.76 -24.01
N PRO A 198 8.00 3.69 -24.97
CA PRO A 198 7.60 5.08 -24.77
C PRO A 198 6.15 5.18 -24.28
N GLY A 199 5.95 5.82 -23.12
CA GLY A 199 4.66 5.98 -22.46
C GLY A 199 4.06 4.70 -21.84
N LYS A 200 4.77 3.56 -21.91
CA LYS A 200 4.29 2.27 -21.38
C LYS A 200 5.22 1.72 -20.32
N HIS A 201 4.61 1.22 -19.26
CA HIS A 201 5.31 0.65 -18.12
C HIS A 201 4.59 -0.61 -17.65
N ASP A 202 5.24 -1.38 -16.79
CA ASP A 202 4.73 -2.66 -16.29
C ASP A 202 3.84 -2.54 -15.04
N ARG A 203 3.45 -1.32 -14.66
CA ARG A 203 2.58 -1.02 -13.51
C ARG A 203 3.11 -1.61 -12.21
N GLY A 204 4.37 -1.29 -11.90
CA GLY A 204 5.07 -1.79 -10.71
C GLY A 204 5.26 -3.30 -10.73
N GLY A 205 5.70 -3.89 -11.85
CA GLY A 205 5.89 -5.34 -11.95
C GLY A 205 4.61 -6.19 -12.09
N ASN A 206 3.42 -5.58 -12.14
CA ASN A 206 2.18 -6.31 -12.40
C ASN A 206 2.13 -6.90 -13.82
N GLY A 207 2.75 -6.21 -14.77
CA GLY A 207 2.95 -6.64 -16.15
C GLY A 207 4.18 -7.53 -16.36
N PHE A 208 5.00 -7.77 -15.33
CA PHE A 208 6.22 -8.56 -15.43
C PHE A 208 5.97 -9.99 -14.96
N CYS A 209 5.85 -10.94 -15.88
CA CYS A 209 5.58 -12.33 -15.49
C CYS A 209 6.84 -13.06 -14.98
N VAL A 210 6.81 -13.66 -13.79
CA VAL A 210 7.95 -14.45 -13.25
C VAL A 210 7.72 -15.96 -13.32
N VAL A 211 6.46 -16.41 -13.28
CA VAL A 211 6.11 -17.83 -13.47
C VAL A 211 4.98 -17.93 -14.48
N LYS A 212 5.23 -18.61 -15.60
CA LYS A 212 4.22 -18.86 -16.64
C LYS A 212 3.33 -20.06 -16.28
N LYS A 213 2.08 -20.04 -16.74
CA LYS A 213 1.19 -21.22 -16.84
C LYS A 213 0.76 -21.41 -18.30
N LYS A 214 0.09 -22.52 -18.61
CA LYS A 214 -0.35 -22.85 -20.00
C LYS A 214 -1.07 -21.70 -20.71
N SER A 215 -1.82 -20.87 -19.99
CA SER A 215 -2.49 -19.68 -20.52
C SER A 215 -2.26 -18.46 -19.63
N GLY A 216 -1.12 -17.79 -19.85
CA GLY A 216 -0.79 -16.50 -19.23
C GLY A 216 0.14 -16.61 -18.02
N CYS A 217 0.06 -15.61 -17.15
CA CYS A 217 0.92 -15.52 -15.99
C CYS A 217 0.32 -16.24 -14.78
N LYS A 218 1.13 -17.08 -14.11
CA LYS A 218 0.77 -17.71 -12.83
C LYS A 218 1.08 -16.76 -11.67
N GLN A 219 2.21 -16.07 -11.74
CA GLN A 219 2.69 -15.15 -10.72
C GLN A 219 3.47 -14.05 -11.41
N ASN A 220 3.09 -12.80 -11.18
CA ASN A 220 3.82 -11.63 -11.64
C ASN A 220 4.85 -11.19 -10.58
N LEU A 221 5.73 -10.26 -10.95
CA LEU A 221 6.79 -9.77 -10.08
C LEU A 221 6.21 -9.05 -8.86
N HIS A 222 5.18 -8.22 -9.04
CA HIS A 222 4.51 -7.50 -7.95
C HIS A 222 4.06 -8.46 -6.83
N GLN A 223 3.25 -9.45 -7.18
CA GLN A 223 2.73 -10.48 -6.28
C GLN A 223 3.84 -11.27 -5.57
N LEU A 224 4.97 -11.49 -6.24
CA LEU A 224 6.12 -12.16 -5.64
C LEU A 224 6.74 -11.28 -4.53
N TRP A 225 6.88 -9.98 -4.77
CA TRP A 225 7.43 -9.03 -3.80
C TRP A 225 6.47 -8.74 -2.65
N ASP A 226 5.15 -8.63 -2.89
CA ASP A 226 4.13 -8.51 -1.84
C ASP A 226 4.16 -9.69 -0.86
N GLY A 227 4.55 -10.87 -1.36
CA GLY A 227 4.72 -12.08 -0.56
C GLY A 227 5.94 -12.05 0.37
N GLY A 228 6.85 -11.09 0.21
CA GLY A 228 7.93 -10.83 1.15
C GLY A 228 9.01 -11.91 1.24
N PHE A 229 9.06 -12.87 0.32
CA PHE A 229 10.10 -13.91 0.27
C PHE A 229 10.30 -14.67 1.60
N GLY A 230 9.21 -14.96 2.30
CA GLY A 230 9.24 -15.69 3.57
C GLY A 230 9.60 -14.84 4.79
N VAL A 231 9.91 -13.55 4.63
CA VAL A 231 10.17 -12.64 5.77
C VAL A 231 8.94 -12.56 6.68
N PHE A 232 7.74 -12.52 6.10
CA PHE A 232 6.51 -12.45 6.88
C PHE A 232 6.10 -13.76 7.54
N ASP A 233 6.71 -14.88 7.15
CA ASP A 233 6.42 -16.21 7.72
C ASP A 233 7.20 -16.50 9.00
N LYS A 234 8.18 -15.65 9.34
CA LYS A 234 9.06 -15.82 10.50
C LYS A 234 8.46 -15.18 11.75
N ASP A 235 8.66 -15.84 12.89
CA ASP A 235 8.28 -15.31 14.21
C ASP A 235 9.18 -14.16 14.68
N ALA A 236 10.38 -14.03 14.10
CA ALA A 236 11.31 -12.97 14.45
C ALA A 236 10.70 -11.58 14.17
N PRO A 237 10.85 -10.61 15.08
CA PRO A 237 10.39 -9.24 14.85
C PRO A 237 11.13 -8.62 13.66
N LEU A 238 10.43 -7.77 12.91
CA LEU A 238 11.00 -7.00 11.80
C LEU A 238 11.92 -5.88 12.30
N ALA A 239 11.71 -5.41 13.52
CA ALA A 239 12.56 -4.44 14.23
C ALA A 239 12.49 -4.67 15.74
N ASP A 240 13.62 -4.54 16.44
CA ASP A 240 13.68 -4.71 17.90
C ASP A 240 13.49 -3.39 18.67
N ASN A 241 13.77 -2.25 18.03
CA ASN A 241 13.63 -0.91 18.59
C ASN A 241 13.51 0.13 17.48
N ILE A 242 13.20 1.38 17.87
CA ILE A 242 13.35 2.53 16.98
C ILE A 242 14.84 2.94 17.01
N GLY A 243 15.59 2.62 15.97
CA GLY A 243 17.04 2.80 15.96
C GLY A 243 17.51 4.26 16.00
N ASP A 244 18.64 4.52 16.68
CA ASP A 244 19.24 5.86 16.81
C ASP A 244 19.56 6.53 15.46
N GLN A 245 19.91 5.74 14.45
CA GLN A 245 20.17 6.26 13.10
C GLN A 245 18.91 6.82 12.45
N PHE A 246 17.76 6.19 12.67
CA PHE A 246 16.47 6.69 12.22
C PHE A 246 16.11 7.99 12.93
N LEU A 247 16.27 8.05 14.27
CA LEU A 247 15.96 9.24 15.07
C LEU A 247 16.74 10.49 14.64
N ARG A 248 17.95 10.34 14.08
CA ARG A 248 18.75 11.45 13.53
C ARG A 248 18.22 12.02 12.22
N ARG A 249 17.29 11.35 11.54
CA ARG A 249 16.73 11.70 10.23
C ARG A 249 15.20 11.59 10.19
N VAL A 250 14.55 11.83 11.33
CA VAL A 250 13.15 11.49 11.59
C VAL A 250 12.11 12.42 10.93
N TRP A 251 12.47 13.06 9.84
CA TRP A 251 11.59 14.00 9.14
C TRP A 251 10.52 13.24 8.36
N PHE A 252 9.31 13.79 8.32
CA PHE A 252 8.24 13.26 7.46
C PHE A 252 8.57 13.60 6.01
N GLN A 253 9.24 12.65 5.34
CA GLN A 253 9.82 12.81 4.01
C GLN A 253 9.40 11.63 3.10
N PRO A 254 8.13 11.55 2.72
CA PRO A 254 7.62 10.46 1.89
C PRO A 254 8.35 10.35 0.54
N GLU A 255 8.84 11.46 -0.02
CA GLU A 255 9.69 11.46 -1.22
C GLU A 255 10.97 10.65 -1.02
N LEU A 256 11.63 10.80 0.14
CA LEU A 256 12.83 10.05 0.47
C LEU A 256 12.51 8.56 0.61
N TRP A 257 11.37 8.20 1.20
CA TRP A 257 11.00 6.80 1.38
C TRP A 257 10.77 6.11 0.04
N VAL A 258 10.08 6.78 -0.87
CA VAL A 258 9.87 6.33 -2.26
C VAL A 258 11.21 6.29 -3.02
N GLN A 259 12.10 7.27 -2.82
CA GLN A 259 13.42 7.29 -3.44
C GLN A 259 14.29 6.11 -2.99
N GLU A 260 14.31 5.77 -1.70
CA GLU A 260 15.05 4.60 -1.19
C GLU A 260 14.54 3.29 -1.81
N SER A 261 13.23 3.19 -2.06
CA SER A 261 12.62 2.08 -2.79
C SER A 261 13.01 2.08 -4.27
N TYR A 262 13.13 3.24 -4.89
CA TYR A 262 13.59 3.39 -6.28
C TYR A 262 15.08 3.05 -6.45
N ASP A 263 15.94 3.41 -5.49
CA ASP A 263 17.40 3.22 -5.59
C ASP A 263 17.81 1.74 -5.73
N ILE A 264 16.94 0.82 -5.34
CA ILE A 264 17.13 -0.63 -5.45
C ILE A 264 16.46 -1.26 -6.68
N ALA A 265 15.99 -0.44 -7.63
CA ALA A 265 15.30 -0.88 -8.84
C ALA A 265 16.07 -1.91 -9.66
N SER A 266 17.39 -1.72 -9.78
CA SER A 266 18.26 -2.62 -10.55
C SER A 266 18.31 -4.02 -9.94
N ASP A 267 18.30 -4.13 -8.60
CA ASP A 267 18.23 -5.41 -7.90
C ASP A 267 16.86 -6.09 -8.07
N VAL A 268 15.78 -5.30 -7.99
CA VAL A 268 14.39 -5.76 -8.15
C VAL A 268 14.16 -6.31 -9.57
N TYR A 269 14.51 -5.54 -10.60
CA TYR A 269 14.32 -5.87 -12.01
C TYR A 269 15.49 -6.64 -12.66
N ARG A 270 16.40 -7.18 -11.85
CA ARG A 270 17.48 -8.07 -12.32
C ARG A 270 16.97 -9.36 -12.96
N LEU A 271 15.74 -9.78 -12.63
CA LEU A 271 15.12 -10.96 -13.25
C LEU A 271 14.94 -10.78 -14.77
N LYS A 272 14.80 -11.94 -15.42
CA LYS A 272 14.34 -12.02 -16.80
C LYS A 272 12.88 -12.46 -16.79
N GLU A 273 12.06 -11.82 -17.61
CA GLU A 273 10.65 -12.14 -17.69
C GLU A 273 10.44 -13.59 -18.17
N GLY A 274 9.50 -14.28 -17.54
CA GLY A 274 9.18 -15.69 -17.77
C GLY A 274 10.16 -16.68 -17.13
N VAL A 275 11.17 -16.19 -16.41
CA VAL A 275 12.16 -17.04 -15.73
C VAL A 275 11.86 -17.04 -14.24
N LYS A 276 11.72 -18.24 -13.67
CA LYS A 276 11.56 -18.40 -12.22
C LYS A 276 12.77 -17.79 -11.49
N PRO A 277 12.55 -17.07 -10.38
CA PRO A 277 13.64 -16.57 -9.56
C PRO A 277 14.63 -17.69 -9.17
N SER A 278 15.93 -17.36 -9.21
CA SER A 278 16.95 -18.24 -8.67
C SER A 278 17.01 -18.08 -7.16
N LYS A 279 17.55 -19.09 -6.45
CA LYS A 279 17.81 -18.99 -5.02
C LYS A 279 18.62 -17.74 -4.66
N LYS A 280 19.61 -17.37 -5.49
CA LYS A 280 20.43 -16.18 -5.24
C LYS A 280 19.63 -14.89 -5.33
N TYR A 281 18.64 -14.82 -6.23
CA TYR A 281 17.73 -13.69 -6.28
C TYR A 281 16.85 -13.63 -5.03
N GLU A 282 16.27 -14.76 -4.63
CA GLU A 282 15.43 -14.86 -3.43
C GLU A 282 16.19 -14.42 -2.17
N GLU A 283 17.47 -14.83 -1.99
CA GLU A 283 18.33 -14.39 -0.88
C GLU A 283 18.53 -12.87 -0.84
N VAL A 284 18.75 -12.23 -2.01
CA VAL A 284 18.91 -10.77 -2.09
C VAL A 284 17.58 -10.07 -1.83
N ALA A 285 16.49 -10.60 -2.39
CA ALA A 285 15.16 -10.04 -2.19
C ALA A 285 14.73 -10.14 -0.72
N GLU A 286 15.01 -11.25 -0.04
CA GLU A 286 14.78 -11.41 1.40
C GLU A 286 15.52 -10.37 2.24
N LEU A 287 16.79 -10.09 1.94
CA LEU A 287 17.57 -9.04 2.61
C LEU A 287 16.97 -7.65 2.37
N ILE A 288 16.54 -7.37 1.15
CA ILE A 288 15.89 -6.11 0.79
C ILE A 288 14.58 -5.97 1.55
N VAL A 289 13.70 -6.97 1.48
CA VAL A 289 12.41 -6.96 2.18
C VAL A 289 12.62 -6.72 3.66
N THR A 290 13.49 -7.51 4.30
CA THR A 290 13.85 -7.33 5.72
C THR A 290 14.25 -5.89 6.04
N THR A 291 15.10 -5.30 5.20
CA THR A 291 15.56 -3.91 5.38
C THR A 291 14.43 -2.90 5.23
N ARG A 292 13.62 -3.03 4.17
CA ARG A 292 12.52 -2.11 3.87
C ARG A 292 11.40 -2.19 4.91
N THR A 293 11.04 -3.39 5.33
CA THR A 293 10.00 -3.60 6.34
C THR A 293 10.45 -3.14 7.72
N ARG A 294 11.74 -3.30 8.08
CA ARG A 294 12.30 -2.71 9.30
C ARG A 294 12.14 -1.18 9.31
N LEU A 295 12.48 -0.51 8.20
CA LEU A 295 12.30 0.94 8.07
C LEU A 295 10.82 1.35 8.16
N ALA A 296 9.91 0.56 7.57
CA ALA A 296 8.47 0.80 7.68
C ALA A 296 8.02 0.72 9.15
N VAL A 297 8.44 -0.33 9.88
CA VAL A 297 8.13 -0.53 11.29
C VAL A 297 8.63 0.64 12.15
N GLU A 298 9.90 1.03 11.99
CA GLU A 298 10.49 2.14 12.76
C GLU A 298 9.76 3.47 12.49
N ARG A 299 9.43 3.76 11.23
CA ARG A 299 8.69 4.96 10.82
C ARG A 299 7.27 4.96 11.37
N ILE A 300 6.54 3.87 11.18
CA ILE A 300 5.17 3.72 11.69
C ILE A 300 5.15 3.86 13.21
N ALA A 301 6.02 3.17 13.94
CA ALA A 301 6.10 3.26 15.38
C ALA A 301 6.38 4.70 15.85
N PHE A 302 7.31 5.39 15.20
CA PHE A 302 7.60 6.78 15.54
C PHE A 302 6.39 7.70 15.34
N TYR A 303 5.75 7.65 14.17
CA TYR A 303 4.63 8.51 13.86
C TYR A 303 3.38 8.17 14.66
N LEU A 304 3.08 6.88 14.85
CA LEU A 304 1.99 6.45 15.74
C LEU A 304 2.21 6.96 17.16
N ARG A 305 3.44 6.90 17.69
CA ARG A 305 3.73 7.49 19.00
C ARG A 305 3.39 8.97 19.05
N THR A 306 3.75 9.74 18.03
CA THR A 306 3.43 11.17 17.94
C THR A 306 1.94 11.45 17.87
N TYR A 307 1.17 10.67 17.12
CA TYR A 307 -0.26 10.91 16.93
C TYR A 307 -1.12 10.29 18.04
N LEU A 308 -0.68 9.23 18.72
CA LEU A 308 -1.38 8.60 19.85
C LEU A 308 -1.09 9.29 21.19
N GLN A 309 -0.07 10.14 21.27
CA GLN A 309 0.21 10.96 22.44
C GLN A 309 -0.90 11.96 22.72
N ASP A 310 -1.25 12.11 24.00
CA ASP A 310 -2.00 13.26 24.48
C ASP A 310 -1.25 14.54 24.08
N GLU A 311 -2.00 15.59 23.73
CA GLU A 311 -1.47 16.91 23.34
C GLU A 311 -0.41 17.42 24.33
N SER A 312 -0.55 17.11 25.62
CA SER A 312 0.37 17.48 26.71
C SER A 312 1.71 16.73 26.71
N GLU A 313 1.83 15.61 25.98
CA GLU A 313 3.00 14.73 25.94
C GLU A 313 3.70 14.69 24.57
N LYS A 314 3.18 15.41 23.56
CA LYS A 314 3.78 15.44 22.22
C LYS A 314 5.19 16.04 22.30
N PRO A 315 6.26 15.33 21.90
CA PRO A 315 7.54 15.96 21.67
C PRO A 315 7.35 16.98 20.54
N ARG A 316 8.00 18.14 20.65
CA ARG A 316 8.06 19.07 19.51
C ARG A 316 8.71 18.31 18.36
N LEU A 317 7.93 17.97 17.33
CA LEU A 317 8.51 17.52 16.07
C LEU A 317 9.51 18.60 15.67
N PRO A 318 10.77 18.24 15.38
CA PRO A 318 11.71 19.24 14.94
C PRO A 318 11.11 19.91 13.70
N THR A 319 11.21 21.24 13.63
CA THR A 319 10.77 22.01 12.46
C THR A 319 11.77 21.80 11.35
N ASN A 320 11.33 21.40 10.16
CA ASN A 320 12.22 21.21 9.01
C ASN A 320 13.04 22.49 8.78
N PRO A 321 14.38 22.48 8.97
CA PRO A 321 15.19 23.68 8.82
C PRO A 321 15.25 24.18 7.38
N ARG A 322 14.69 23.43 6.41
CA ARG A 322 14.73 23.76 4.99
C ARG A 322 13.40 24.20 4.39
N GLY A 323 12.30 24.29 5.15
CA GLY A 323 11.05 24.90 4.68
C GLY A 323 10.72 24.61 3.21
N PHE A 324 10.41 23.35 2.90
CA PHE A 324 9.78 22.96 1.65
C PHE A 324 8.52 22.19 2.01
#